data_AF-A0A924D398-F1
#
_entry.id   AF-A0A924D398-F1
#
_cell.length_a   1.000
_cell.length_b   1.000
_cell.length_c   1.000
_cell.angle_alpha   90.00
_cell.angle_beta   90.00
_cell.angle_gamma   90.00
#
_symmetry.space_group_name_H-M   'P 1'
#
loop_
_entity.id
_entity.type
_entity.pdbx_description
1 polymer ?
#
loop_
_entity_poly.entity_id
_entity_poly.type
_entity_poly.pdbx_seq_one_letter_code
_entity_poly.pdbx_strand_id
1 'polypeptide(L)' 'MTANWTPTERAAFDAKRRSRNLALGLVLGALVVLFFGITVVRMAPGPDNGKPPVGASASGSVAPETPK' A
#
# COMPACT_ATOMS: atom_id res chain seq x y z
N MET A 1 28.84 33.12 8.24
CA MET A 1 30.19 32.56 8.45
C MET A 1 30.38 31.40 7.47
N THR A 2 31.03 31.63 6.33
CA THR A 2 31.26 30.60 5.31
C THR A 2 32.40 29.69 5.77
N ALA A 3 32.07 28.44 6.11
CA ALA A 3 33.05 27.46 6.53
C ALA A 3 34.07 27.18 5.40
N ASN A 4 35.32 27.59 5.58
CA ASN A 4 36.42 27.37 4.63
C ASN A 4 36.97 25.93 4.76
N TRP A 5 36.11 24.93 4.58
CA TRP A 5 36.50 23.52 4.68
C TRP A 5 37.25 23.08 3.43
N THR A 6 38.33 22.32 3.62
CA THR A 6 39.09 21.70 2.54
C THR A 6 38.25 20.65 1.81
N PRO A 7 38.54 20.34 0.52
CA PRO A 7 37.73 19.39 -0.27
C PRO A 7 37.63 18.00 0.36
N THR A 8 38.70 17.56 1.04
CA THR A 8 38.80 16.27 1.71
C THR A 8 37.93 16.19 2.97
N GLU A 9 37.88 17.26 3.77
CA GLU A 9 37.04 17.33 4.97
C GLU A 9 35.55 17.33 4.63
N ARG A 10 35.16 18.01 3.55
CA ARG A 10 33.78 17.98 3.04
C ARG A 10 33.36 16.57 2.63
N ALA A 11 34.21 15.86 1.88
CA ALA A 11 33.92 14.50 1.43
C ALA A 11 33.74 13.51 2.60
N ALA A 12 34.59 13.61 3.63
CA ALA A 12 34.47 12.78 4.83
C ALA A 12 33.18 13.07 5.61
N PHE A 13 32.75 14.32 5.65
CA PHE A 13 31.50 14.72 6.31
C PHE A 13 30.26 14.27 5.52
N ASP A 14 30.28 14.39 4.20
CA ASP A 14 29.18 13.97 3.34
C ASP A 14 29.04 12.44 3.29
N ALA A 15 30.14 11.68 3.37
CA ALA A 15 30.10 10.22 3.40
C ALA A 15 29.23 9.67 4.56
N LYS A 16 29.32 10.28 5.75
CA LYS A 16 28.50 9.88 6.91
C LYS A 16 27.02 10.25 6.78
N ARG A 17 26.71 11.32 6.04
CA ARG A 17 25.32 11.72 5.77
C ARG A 17 24.68 10.84 4.70
N ARG A 18 25.47 10.46 3.69
CA ARG A 18 25.01 9.64 2.57
C ARG A 18 24.51 8.27 3.01
N SER A 19 25.20 7.63 3.95
CA SER A 19 24.77 6.32 4.48
C SER A 19 23.43 6.40 5.23
N ARG A 20 23.24 7.44 6.05
CA ARG A 20 21.99 7.67 6.79
C ARG A 20 20.82 7.96 5.85
N ASN A 21 21.06 8.80 4.84
CA ASN A 21 20.05 9.14 3.85
C ASN A 21 19.69 7.93 2.98
N LEU A 22 20.64 7.05 2.69
CA LEU A 22 20.40 5.82 1.94
C LEU A 22 19.58 4.81 2.75
N ALA A 23 19.88 4.63 4.04
CA ALA A 23 19.08 3.81 4.94
C ALA A 23 17.64 4.35 5.07
N LEU A 24 17.49 5.67 5.25
CA LEU A 24 16.18 6.32 5.28
C LEU A 24 15.42 6.12 3.96
N GLY A 25 16.09 6.31 2.83
CA GLY A 25 15.50 6.10 1.50
C GLY A 25 15.04 4.65 1.30
N LEU A 26 15.83 3.68 1.76
CA LEU A 26 15.49 2.26 1.67
C LEU A 26 14.25 1.92 2.51
N VAL A 27 14.18 2.43 3.75
CA VAL A 27 13.02 2.22 4.63
C VAL A 27 11.78 2.90 4.07
N LEU A 28 11.88 4.15 3.63
CA LEU A 28 10.76 4.87 3.03
C LEU A 28 10.26 4.16 1.77
N GLY A 29 11.17 3.72 0.89
CA GLY A 29 10.82 2.97 -0.30
C GLY A 29 10.14 1.64 0.03
N ALA A 30 10.66 0.89 1.00
CA ALA A 30 10.06 -0.37 1.45
C ALA A 30 8.66 -0.17 2.03
N LEU A 31 8.45 0.86 2.84
CA LEU A 31 7.13 1.18 3.40
C LEU A 31 6.13 1.53 2.28
N VAL A 32 6.52 2.35 1.30
CA VAL A 32 5.66 2.68 0.16
C VAL A 32 5.29 1.44 -0.63
N VAL A 33 6.25 0.59 -0.98
CA VAL A 33 6.01 -0.65 -1.74
C VAL A 33 5.13 -1.61 -0.96
N LEU A 34 5.35 -1.76 0.35
CA LEU A 34 4.55 -2.64 1.21
C LEU A 34 3.09 -2.20 1.24
N PHE A 35 2.84 -0.91 1.50
CA PHE A 35 1.48 -0.38 1.54
C PHE A 35 0.82 -0.43 0.17
N PHE A 36 1.48 0.10 -0.86
CA PHE A 36 0.91 0.19 -2.20
C PHE A 36 0.69 -1.19 -2.82
N GLY A 37 1.61 -2.14 -2.60
CA GLY A 37 1.46 -3.52 -3.06
C GLY A 37 0.23 -4.19 -2.47
N ILE A 38 -0.01 -4.06 -1.16
CA ILE A 38 -1.21 -4.59 -0.50
C ILE A 38 -2.47 -3.89 -1.00
N THR A 39 -2.44 -2.56 -1.14
CA THR A 39 -3.59 -1.78 -1.64
C THR A 39 -3.97 -2.19 -3.06
N VAL A 40 -2.99 -2.34 -3.96
CA VAL A 40 -3.23 -2.77 -5.35
C VAL A 40 -3.76 -4.19 -5.37
N VAL A 41 -3.21 -5.13 -4.60
CA VAL A 41 -3.73 -6.52 -4.54
C VAL A 41 -5.17 -6.55 -4.04
N ARG A 42 -5.53 -5.68 -3.08
CA ARG A 42 -6.88 -5.63 -2.53
C ARG A 42 -7.91 -4.99 -3.47
N MET A 43 -7.49 -4.02 -4.29
CA MET A 43 -8.34 -3.40 -5.30
C MET A 43 -8.25 -4.08 -6.66
N ALA A 44 -7.28 -4.97 -6.87
CA ALA A 44 -7.16 -5.74 -8.08
C ALA A 44 -8.43 -6.59 -8.22
N PRO A 45 -9.22 -6.38 -9.28
CA PRO A 45 -10.29 -7.29 -9.60
C PRO A 45 -9.65 -8.66 -9.81
N GLY A 46 -9.93 -9.60 -8.91
CA GLY A 46 -9.51 -10.99 -9.11
C GLY A 46 -10.04 -11.49 -10.46
N PRO A 47 -9.37 -12.44 -11.13
CA PRO A 47 -9.84 -13.02 -12.39
C PRO A 47 -11.22 -13.70 -12.31
N ASP A 48 -11.87 -13.69 -11.14
CA ASP A 48 -13.13 -14.36 -10.83
C ASP A 48 -14.36 -13.43 -10.77
N ASN A 49 -14.29 -12.22 -11.34
CA ASN A 49 -15.43 -11.28 -11.44
C ASN A 49 -16.52 -11.71 -12.45
N GLY A 50 -16.82 -13.00 -12.52
CA GLY A 50 -17.82 -13.58 -13.41
C GLY A 50 -18.66 -14.69 -12.79
N LYS A 51 -18.50 -15.01 -11.49
CA LYS A 51 -19.41 -15.96 -10.83
C LYS A 51 -20.59 -15.22 -10.20
N PRO A 52 -21.83 -15.44 -10.66
CA PRO A 52 -23.00 -14.82 -10.07
C PRO A 52 -23.11 -15.21 -8.58
N PRO A 53 -23.68 -14.33 -7.73
CA PRO A 53 -23.86 -14.62 -6.32
C PRO A 53 -24.74 -15.86 -6.16
N VAL A 54 -24.12 -16.99 -5.79
CA VAL A 54 -24.79 -18.20 -5.35
C VAL A 54 -25.44 -17.92 -3.98
N GLY A 55 -26.59 -17.26 -4.01
CA GLY A 55 -27.32 -16.90 -2.80
C GLY A 55 -28.35 -15.78 -2.96
N ALA A 56 -28.38 -15.06 -4.10
CA ALA A 56 -29.40 -14.04 -4.36
C ALA A 56 -30.68 -14.64 -4.96
N SER A 57 -31.18 -15.74 -4.38
CA SER A 57 -32.49 -16.28 -4.76
C SER A 57 -33.20 -16.83 -3.53
N ALA A 58 -34.40 -16.29 -3.33
CA ALA A 58 -35.46 -16.78 -2.47
C ALA A 58 -35.22 -16.67 -0.95
N SER A 59 -35.33 -15.46 -0.43
CA SER A 59 -35.93 -15.27 0.90
C SER A 59 -36.73 -13.97 0.92
N GLY A 60 -38.05 -14.10 0.75
CA GLY A 60 -38.98 -13.03 1.09
C GLY A 60 -40.11 -12.83 0.09
N SER A 61 -41.08 -13.74 0.06
CA SER A 61 -42.51 -13.40 -0.02
C SER A 61 -43.33 -14.67 0.15
N VAL A 62 -43.56 -15.09 1.40
CA VAL A 62 -44.65 -16.03 1.71
C VAL A 62 -45.92 -15.19 1.73
N ALA A 63 -46.83 -15.47 0.81
CA ALA A 63 -48.13 -14.82 0.70
C ALA A 63 -48.97 -15.03 1.98
N PRO A 64 -49.76 -14.05 2.43
CA PRO A 64 -50.68 -14.27 3.54
C PRO A 64 -51.87 -15.10 3.06
N GLU A 65 -51.90 -16.38 3.46
CA GLU A 65 -53.10 -17.21 3.34
C GLU A 65 -54.16 -16.69 4.31
N THR A 66 -55.24 -16.12 3.77
CA THR A 66 -56.46 -15.80 4.52
C THR A 66 -57.32 -17.06 4.67
N PRO A 67 -57.61 -17.54 5.90
CA PRO A 67 -58.58 -18.60 6.08
C PRO A 67 -60.01 -18.03 5.98
N LYS A 68 -60.90 -18.86 5.42
CA LYS A 68 -62.30 -18.59 5.09
C LYS A 68 -63.22 -18.68 6.31
#